data_AF-A0A958IRV4-F1
#
_entry.id   AF-A0A958IRV4-F1
#
_cell.length_a   1.000
_cell.length_b   1.000
_cell.length_c   1.000
_cell.angle_alpha   90.00
_cell.angle_beta   90.00
_cell.angle_gamma   90.00
#
_symmetry.space_group_name_H-M   'P 1'
#
loop_
_entity.id
_entity.type
_entity.pdbx_description
1 polymer ?
#
loop_
_entity_poly.entity_id
_entity_poly.type
_entity_poly.pdbx_seq_one_letter_code
_entity_poly.pdbx_strand_id
1 'polypeptide(L)' 'MITQLLQRSGLDLGAAEDIMPPNTSNPQGHFENTRFVAINDALLRHFGGSWDHPPVLKKWWETD' A
#
# COMPACT_ATOMS: atom_id res chain seq x y z
N MET A 1 -8.31 -0.46 -12.85
CA MET A 1 -7.45 0.13 -11.79
C MET A 1 -6.69 1.33 -12.35
N ILE A 2 -6.71 2.48 -11.65
CA ILE A 2 -6.03 3.71 -12.09
C ILE A 2 -4.50 3.50 -12.15
N THR A 3 -3.93 2.81 -11.17
CA THR A 3 -2.49 2.52 -11.12
C THR A 3 -2.00 1.73 -12.33
N GLN A 4 -2.78 0.75 -12.80
CA GLN A 4 -2.48 0.02 -14.04
C GLN A 4 -2.53 0.92 -15.29
N LEU A 5 -3.50 1.83 -15.36
CA LEU A 5 -3.57 2.79 -16.47
C LEU A 5 -2.32 3.66 -16.50
N LEU A 6 -1.92 4.22 -15.35
CA LEU A 6 -0.72 5.06 -15.25
C LEU A 6 0.55 4.28 -15.62
N GLN A 7 0.69 3.04 -15.16
CA GLN A 7 1.81 2.16 -15.52
C GLN A 7 1.89 1.93 -17.03
N ARG A 8 0.74 1.64 -17.68
CA ARG A 8 0.66 1.52 -19.15
C ARG A 8 0.95 2.84 -19.86
N SER A 9 0.70 3.97 -19.21
CA SER A 9 1.06 5.31 -19.69
C SER A 9 2.53 5.69 -19.42
N GLY A 10 3.34 4.80 -18.86
CA GLY A 10 4.77 4.99 -18.66
C GLY A 10 5.20 5.37 -17.24
N LEU A 11 4.29 5.35 -16.26
CA LEU A 11 4.68 5.49 -14.85
C LEU A 11 5.45 4.25 -14.39
N ASP A 12 6.67 4.46 -13.88
CA ASP A 12 7.45 3.41 -13.23
C ASP A 12 6.86 3.09 -11.85
N LEU A 13 6.46 1.83 -11.64
CA LEU A 13 5.95 1.34 -10.36
C LEU A 13 7.01 0.57 -9.54
N GLY A 14 8.23 0.43 -10.07
CA GLY A 14 9.28 -0.43 -9.54
C GLY A 14 9.36 -1.78 -10.24
N ALA A 15 10.21 -2.66 -9.68
CA ALA A 15 10.45 -3.99 -10.22
C ALA A 15 9.17 -4.84 -10.21
N ALA A 16 8.99 -5.70 -11.22
CA ALA A 16 7.75 -6.47 -11.38
C ALA A 16 7.49 -7.42 -10.20
N GLU A 17 8.56 -7.95 -9.59
CA GLU A 17 8.53 -8.77 -8.39
C GLU A 17 8.06 -8.03 -7.14
N ASP A 18 8.19 -6.70 -7.11
CA ASP A 18 7.70 -5.86 -6.02
C ASP A 18 6.22 -5.49 -6.20
N ILE A 19 5.58 -5.84 -7.33
CA ILE A 19 4.18 -5.50 -7.60
C ILE A 19 3.27 -6.63 -7.09
N MET A 20 2.29 -6.27 -6.27
CA MET A 20 1.38 -7.22 -5.64
C MET A 20 0.59 -8.02 -6.71
N PRO A 21 0.65 -9.37 -6.68
CA PRO A 21 -0.04 -10.19 -7.64
C PRO A 21 -1.57 -10.14 -7.42
N PRO A 22 -2.37 -10.46 -8.45
CA PRO A 22 -3.79 -10.69 -8.28
C PRO A 22 -4.08 -11.80 -7.27
N ASN A 23 -5.22 -11.69 -6.60
CA ASN A 23 -5.70 -12.70 -5.66
C ASN A 23 -7.22 -12.85 -5.75
N THR A 24 -7.82 -13.65 -4.85
CA THR A 24 -9.26 -13.90 -4.86
C THR A 24 -10.11 -12.66 -4.57
N SER A 25 -9.58 -11.68 -3.82
CA SER A 25 -10.30 -10.42 -3.54
C SER A 25 -10.18 -9.41 -4.68
N ASN A 26 -9.11 -9.47 -5.47
CA ASN A 26 -8.94 -8.67 -6.68
C ASN A 26 -8.28 -9.49 -7.80
N PRO A 27 -9.09 -10.22 -8.59
CA PRO A 27 -8.58 -11.06 -9.68
C PRO A 27 -7.92 -10.27 -10.82
N GLN A 28 -8.19 -8.97 -10.92
CA GLN A 28 -7.61 -8.09 -11.94
C GLN A 28 -6.22 -7.55 -11.56
N GLY A 29 -5.81 -7.72 -10.30
CA GLY A 29 -4.53 -7.25 -9.77
C GLY A 29 -4.66 -5.95 -8.97
N HIS A 30 -3.83 -5.85 -7.92
CA HIS A 30 -3.78 -4.68 -7.04
C HIS A 30 -2.91 -3.56 -7.62
N PHE A 31 -1.85 -3.91 -8.36
CA PHE A 31 -0.88 -2.95 -8.92
C PHE A 31 -0.21 -2.08 -7.84
N GLU A 32 -0.14 -2.59 -6.62
CA GLU A 32 0.50 -1.92 -5.49
C GLU A 32 1.95 -2.37 -5.37
N ASN A 33 2.85 -1.43 -5.07
CA ASN A 33 4.22 -1.79 -4.72
C ASN A 33 4.25 -2.33 -3.28
N THR A 34 4.57 -3.61 -3.13
CA THR A 34 4.60 -4.35 -1.86
C THR A 34 5.56 -3.77 -0.84
N ARG A 35 6.62 -3.07 -1.26
CA ARG A 35 7.54 -2.38 -0.35
C ARG A 35 6.87 -1.18 0.31
N PHE A 36 6.02 -0.45 -0.42
CA PHE A 36 5.22 0.64 0.16
C PHE A 36 4.10 0.11 1.05
N VAL A 37 3.44 -0.97 0.65
CA VAL A 37 2.46 -1.66 1.51
C VAL A 37 3.11 -2.05 2.85
N ALA A 38 4.31 -2.61 2.83
CA ALA A 38 5.03 -2.97 4.05
C ALA A 38 5.34 -1.78 4.97
N ILE A 39 5.69 -0.62 4.41
CA ILE A 39 5.91 0.62 5.18
C ILE A 39 4.59 1.10 5.79
N ASN A 40 3.51 1.14 5.01
CA ASN A 40 2.19 1.55 5.47
C ASN A 40 1.70 0.65 6.61
N ASP A 41 1.83 -0.67 6.45
CA ASP A 41 1.46 -1.64 7.47
C ASP A 41 2.31 -1.49 8.73
N ALA A 42 3.61 -1.22 8.60
CA ALA A 42 4.48 -0.97 9.74
C ALA A 42 4.06 0.29 10.51
N LEU A 43 3.77 1.38 9.80
CA LEU A 43 3.31 2.64 10.40
C LEU A 43 1.97 2.47 11.10
N LEU A 44 1.00 1.82 10.45
CA LEU A 44 -0.31 1.56 11.04
C LEU A 44 -0.20 0.67 12.28
N ARG A 45 0.59 -0.40 12.22
CA ARG A 45 0.84 -1.28 13.37
C ARG A 45 1.53 -0.56 14.52
N HIS A 46 2.48 0.33 14.23
CA HIS A 46 3.16 1.15 15.25
C HIS A 46 2.15 1.97 16.07
N PHE A 47 1.14 2.54 15.41
CA PHE A 47 0.06 3.26 16.07
C PHE A 47 -1.13 2.38 16.51
N GLY A 48 -1.02 1.05 16.42
CA GLY A 48 -2.03 0.11 16.89
C GLY A 48 -3.26 -0.03 15.99
N GLY A 49 -3.13 0.22 14.68
CA GLY A 49 -4.20 0.09 13.69
C GLY A 49 -3.83 -0.75 12.47
N SER A 50 -4.76 -0.80 11.52
CA SER A 50 -4.65 -1.40 10.20
C SER A 50 -5.32 -0.51 9.15
N TRP A 51 -5.25 -0.88 7.87
CA TRP A 51 -5.82 -0.07 6.79
C TRP A 51 -7.36 0.00 6.87
N ASP A 52 -8.00 -1.05 7.37
CA ASP A 52 -9.45 -1.20 7.57
C ASP A 52 -9.91 -0.86 8.99
N HIS A 53 -8.97 -0.78 9.94
CA HIS A 53 -9.19 -0.30 11.30
C HIS A 53 -8.16 0.78 11.66
N PRO A 54 -8.33 2.03 11.15
CA PRO A 54 -7.35 3.08 11.35
C PRO A 54 -7.11 3.40 12.84
N PRO A 55 -5.86 3.70 13.23
CA PRO A 55 -5.53 3.99 14.63
C PRO A 55 -6.11 5.35 15.09
N VAL A 56 -6.39 5.46 16.39
CA VAL A 56 -6.66 6.76 17.02
C VAL A 56 -5.33 7.42 17.37
N LEU A 57 -4.96 8.44 16.61
CA LEU A 57 -3.70 9.15 16.79
C LEU A 57 -3.79 10.15 17.93
N LYS A 58 -2.76 10.17 18.78
CA LYS A 58 -2.59 11.21 19.80
C LYS A 58 -2.11 12.50 19.13
N LYS A 59 -2.28 13.63 19.84
CA LYS A 59 -1.62 14.87 19.43
C LYS A 59 -0.10 14.65 19.39
N TRP A 60 0.57 15.11 18.34
CA TRP A 60 2.01 14.96 18.09
C TRP A 60 2.47 13.53 17.77
N TRP A 61 1.61 12.73 17.13
CA TRP A 61 1.98 11.38 16.67
C TRP A 61 3.11 11.41 15.64
N GLU A 62 3.20 12.49 14.86
CA GLU A 62 4.18 12.66 13.77
C GLU A 62 5.62 12.84 14.24
N THR A 63 5.84 12.95 15.56
CA THR A 63 7.16 13.13 16.18
C THR A 63 7.63 11.93 17.00
N ASP A 64 6.87 10.83 17.00
CA ASP A 64 7.25 9.53 17.58
C ASP A 64 8.34 8.86 16.72
#